data_AF-A0A924BE47-F1
#
_entry.id   AF-A0A924BE47-F1
#
_cell.length_a   1.000
_cell.length_b   1.000
_cell.length_c   1.000
_cell.angle_alpha   90.00
_cell.angle_beta   90.00
_cell.angle_gamma   90.00
#
_symmetry.space_group_name_H-M   'P 1'
#
loop_
_entity.id
_entity.type
_entity.pdbx_description
1 polymer ?
#
loop_
_entity_poly.entity_id
_entity_poly.type
_entity_poly.pdbx_seq_one_letter_code
_entity_poly.pdbx_strand_id
1 'polypeptide(L)'
;IGKMELDHVQSNRNELTPSIREHVRAMVDVWGIEVTRTEILDVALDEATRHAMMQQLNAERARRAQVMEAEGNKRAVELNADAELYAAEQGAKARRVLAGAEAYATSVIAVAIKENGVEAAQYQVALKQVEALTAVGRGEGKQMIIVPASALDAFSDAFKMLKGRV
;
A
#
# COMPACT_ATOMS: atom_id res chain seq x y z
N ILE A 1 -26.95 -3.31 -10.26
CA ILE A 1 -27.70 -2.07 -10.60
C ILE A 1 -29.21 -2.33 -10.71
N GLY A 2 -29.67 -3.45 -11.29
CA GLY A 2 -31.12 -3.70 -11.46
C GLY A 2 -31.95 -4.10 -10.21
N LYS A 3 -31.35 -4.56 -9.10
CA LYS A 3 -32.13 -4.94 -7.89
C LYS A 3 -32.70 -3.73 -7.14
N MET A 4 -31.88 -2.71 -6.84
CA MET A 4 -32.35 -1.51 -6.13
C MET A 4 -33.38 -0.70 -6.92
N GLU A 5 -33.25 -0.66 -8.26
CA GLU A 5 -34.20 0.08 -9.11
C GLU A 5 -35.56 -0.64 -9.17
N LEU A 6 -35.56 -1.97 -9.22
CA LEU A 6 -36.77 -2.79 -9.14
C LEU A 6 -37.46 -2.66 -7.76
N ASP A 7 -36.68 -2.69 -6.68
CA ASP A 7 -37.21 -2.56 -5.31
C ASP A 7 -37.88 -1.20 -5.11
N HIS A 8 -37.31 -0.11 -5.67
CA HIS A 8 -37.93 1.22 -5.65
C HIS A 8 -39.26 1.28 -6.41
N VAL A 9 -39.33 0.68 -7.61
CA VAL A 9 -40.56 0.66 -8.41
C VAL A 9 -41.66 -0.17 -7.74
N GLN A 10 -41.29 -1.33 -7.16
CA GLN A 10 -42.22 -2.19 -6.44
C GLN A 10 -42.71 -1.53 -5.15
N SER A 11 -41.86 -0.82 -4.42
CA SER A 11 -42.24 -0.06 -3.22
C SER A 11 -43.24 1.04 -3.55
N ASN A 12 -42.98 1.83 -4.60
CA ASN A 12 -43.90 2.89 -5.03
C ASN A 12 -45.26 2.32 -5.45
N ARG A 13 -45.31 1.17 -6.14
CA ARG A 13 -46.57 0.51 -6.53
C ARG A 13 -47.38 0.08 -5.31
N ASN A 14 -46.74 -0.47 -4.28
CA ASN A 14 -47.41 -0.89 -3.06
C ASN A 14 -47.98 0.28 -2.25
N GLU A 15 -47.37 1.46 -2.33
CA GLU A 15 -47.84 2.68 -1.65
C GLU A 15 -48.97 3.38 -2.43
N LEU A 16 -48.90 3.43 -3.77
CA LEU A 16 -49.89 4.09 -4.61
C LEU A 16 -51.20 3.31 -4.77
N THR A 17 -51.11 1.97 -4.86
CA THR A 17 -52.28 1.11 -5.13
C THR A 17 -53.41 1.26 -4.10
N PRO A 18 -53.14 1.30 -2.78
CA PRO A 18 -54.16 1.56 -1.77
C PRO A 18 -54.86 2.92 -1.94
N SER A 19 -54.11 3.98 -2.21
CA SER A 19 -54.65 5.33 -2.38
C SER A 19 -55.56 5.42 -3.61
N ILE A 20 -55.15 4.81 -4.73
CA ILE A 20 -55.96 4.75 -5.95
C ILE A 20 -57.25 3.97 -5.71
N ARG A 21 -57.18 2.82 -5.05
CA ARG A 21 -58.36 2.01 -4.71
C ARG A 21 -59.37 2.79 -3.88
N GLU A 22 -58.91 3.56 -2.90
CA GLU A 22 -59.79 4.36 -2.04
C GLU A 22 -60.53 5.44 -2.83
N HIS A 23 -59.82 6.19 -3.68
CA HIS A 23 -60.43 7.20 -4.54
C HIS A 23 -61.42 6.60 -5.54
N VAL A 24 -61.04 5.50 -6.20
CA VAL A 24 -61.91 4.83 -7.16
C VAL A 24 -63.15 4.27 -6.47
N ARG A 25 -63.01 3.65 -5.29
CA ARG A 25 -64.13 3.14 -4.50
C ARG A 25 -65.12 4.25 -4.16
N ALA A 26 -64.63 5.41 -3.69
CA ALA A 26 -65.48 6.55 -3.38
C ALA A 26 -66.29 7.06 -4.59
N MET A 27 -65.73 6.98 -5.80
CA MET A 27 -66.41 7.40 -7.03
C MET A 27 -67.50 6.43 -7.49
N VAL A 28 -67.32 5.11 -7.29
CA VAL A 28 -68.24 4.09 -7.81
C VAL A 28 -69.26 3.57 -6.78
N ASP A 29 -69.13 3.97 -5.51
CA ASP A 29 -70.02 3.59 -4.41
C ASP A 29 -71.49 4.00 -4.68
N VAL A 30 -71.68 5.19 -5.28
CA VAL A 30 -72.99 5.72 -5.67
C VAL A 30 -73.69 4.84 -6.72
N TRP A 31 -72.94 4.05 -7.47
CA TRP A 31 -73.46 3.14 -8.49
C TRP A 31 -73.60 1.69 -7.99
N GLY A 32 -73.29 1.42 -6.72
CA GLY A 32 -73.38 0.08 -6.12
C GLY A 32 -72.36 -0.91 -6.67
N ILE A 33 -71.24 -0.43 -7.23
CA ILE A 33 -70.17 -1.28 -7.78
C ILE A 33 -69.11 -1.51 -6.69
N GLU A 34 -68.79 -2.78 -6.42
CA GLU A 34 -67.75 -3.15 -5.45
C GLU A 34 -66.37 -3.30 -6.13
N VAL A 35 -65.38 -2.54 -5.67
CA VAL A 35 -63.99 -2.65 -6.15
C VAL A 35 -63.21 -3.66 -5.31
N THR A 36 -62.95 -4.84 -5.89
CA THR A 36 -62.24 -5.94 -5.22
C THR A 36 -60.71 -5.86 -5.30
N ARG A 37 -60.15 -5.38 -6.42
CA ARG A 37 -58.70 -5.18 -6.61
C ARG A 37 -58.42 -4.06 -7.59
N THR A 38 -57.35 -3.31 -7.34
CA THR A 38 -56.80 -2.34 -8.31
C THR A 38 -55.33 -2.69 -8.58
N GLU A 39 -54.89 -2.48 -9.82
CA GLU A 39 -53.52 -2.71 -10.25
C GLU A 39 -53.16 -1.64 -11.28
N ILE A 40 -52.01 -1.02 -11.11
CA ILE A 40 -51.48 -0.06 -12.09
C ILE A 40 -50.86 -0.88 -13.21
N LEU A 41 -51.38 -0.79 -14.43
CA LEU A 41 -50.80 -1.47 -15.59
C LEU A 41 -49.67 -0.60 -16.17
N ASP A 42 -50.04 0.42 -16.94
CA ASP A 42 -49.11 1.35 -17.60
C ASP A 42 -49.43 2.80 -17.25
N VAL A 43 -48.37 3.60 -17.13
CA VAL A 43 -48.46 5.06 -16.97
C VAL A 43 -47.94 5.69 -18.26
N ALA A 44 -48.85 6.26 -19.06
CA ALA A 44 -48.48 6.96 -20.27
C ALA A 44 -47.96 8.37 -19.90
N LEU A 45 -46.66 8.57 -20.06
CA LEU A 45 -46.04 9.90 -19.97
C LEU A 45 -45.93 10.51 -21.37
N ASP A 46 -46.22 11.80 -21.48
CA ASP A 46 -45.98 12.57 -22.69
C ASP A 46 -44.47 12.68 -22.97
N GLU A 47 -44.14 12.97 -24.23
CA GLU A 47 -42.75 12.94 -24.69
C GLU A 47 -41.88 14.01 -24.03
N ALA A 48 -42.44 15.20 -23.76
CA ALA A 48 -41.73 16.28 -23.11
C ALA A 48 -41.34 15.93 -21.66
N THR A 49 -42.28 15.41 -20.87
CA THR A 49 -42.02 14.98 -19.49
C THR A 49 -40.98 13.86 -19.42
N ARG A 50 -41.07 12.88 -20.33
CA ARG A 50 -40.09 11.78 -20.40
C ARG A 50 -38.69 12.30 -20.69
N HIS A 51 -38.56 13.24 -21.62
CA HIS A 51 -37.27 13.84 -21.96
C HIS A 51 -36.66 14.60 -20.78
N ALA A 52 -37.46 15.42 -20.10
CA ALA A 52 -37.02 16.16 -18.91
C ALA A 52 -36.59 15.22 -17.78
N MET A 53 -37.37 14.15 -17.53
CA MET A 53 -37.05 13.15 -16.51
C MET A 53 -35.75 12.40 -16.84
N MET A 54 -35.53 12.01 -18.09
CA MET A 54 -34.29 11.35 -18.52
C MET A 54 -33.08 12.27 -18.39
N GLN A 55 -33.23 13.55 -18.72
CA GLN A 55 -32.16 14.54 -18.54
C GLN A 55 -31.81 14.71 -17.05
N GLN A 56 -32.82 14.81 -16.18
CA GLN A 56 -32.62 14.91 -14.74
C GLN A 56 -31.96 13.65 -14.17
N LEU A 57 -32.41 12.45 -14.59
CA LEU A 57 -31.84 11.18 -14.16
C LEU A 57 -30.37 11.07 -14.57
N ASN A 58 -30.03 11.46 -15.80
CA ASN A 58 -28.65 11.47 -16.28
C ASN A 58 -27.79 12.47 -15.49
N ALA A 59 -28.31 13.66 -15.21
CA ALA A 59 -27.61 14.65 -14.39
C ALA A 59 -27.35 14.15 -12.96
N GLU A 60 -28.35 13.49 -12.35
CA GLU A 60 -28.21 12.91 -11.02
C GLU A 60 -27.22 11.73 -11.01
N ARG A 61 -27.26 10.87 -12.03
CA ARG A 61 -26.28 9.78 -12.20
C ARG A 61 -24.86 10.33 -12.37
N ALA A 62 -24.68 11.37 -13.20
CA ALA A 62 -23.39 12.01 -13.39
C ALA A 62 -22.86 12.63 -12.09
N ARG A 63 -23.72 13.35 -11.34
CA ARG A 63 -23.37 13.89 -10.02
C ARG A 63 -22.94 12.78 -9.06
N ARG A 64 -23.71 11.70 -8.96
CA ARG A 64 -23.40 10.57 -8.07
C ARG A 64 -22.08 9.89 -8.45
N ALA A 65 -21.83 9.71 -9.73
CA ALA A 65 -20.57 9.16 -10.21
C ALA A 65 -19.38 10.04 -9.82
N GLN A 66 -19.49 11.36 -10.01
CA GLN A 66 -18.45 12.31 -9.65
C GLN A 66 -18.16 12.34 -8.14
N VAL A 67 -19.19 12.30 -7.31
CA VAL A 67 -19.04 12.25 -5.84
C VAL A 67 -18.35 10.95 -5.44
N MET A 68 -18.80 9.82 -5.99
CA MET A 68 -18.21 8.51 -5.70
C MET A 68 -16.73 8.43 -6.12
N GLU A 69 -16.37 9.01 -7.26
CA GLU A 69 -14.99 9.09 -7.72
C GLU A 69 -14.14 9.97 -6.81
N ALA A 70 -14.64 11.15 -6.41
CA ALA A 70 -13.95 12.04 -5.50
C ALA A 70 -13.73 11.40 -4.11
N GLU A 71 -14.73 10.70 -3.58
CA GLU A 71 -14.64 9.93 -2.34
C GLU A 71 -13.64 8.77 -2.46
N GLY A 72 -13.65 8.06 -3.59
CA GLY A 72 -12.69 7.01 -3.89
C GLY A 72 -11.26 7.53 -3.92
N ASN A 73 -11.03 8.67 -4.58
CA ASN A 73 -9.72 9.32 -4.66
C ASN A 73 -9.25 9.78 -3.29
N LYS A 74 -10.11 10.43 -2.51
CA LYS A 74 -9.79 10.85 -1.13
C LYS A 74 -9.36 9.64 -0.30
N ARG A 75 -10.14 8.57 -0.34
CA ARG A 75 -9.87 7.35 0.44
C ARG A 75 -8.58 6.65 0.00
N ALA A 76 -8.28 6.66 -1.30
CA ALA A 76 -7.02 6.13 -1.82
C ALA A 76 -5.82 6.93 -1.32
N VAL A 77 -5.90 8.26 -1.30
CA VAL A 77 -4.83 9.12 -0.76
C VAL A 77 -4.62 8.88 0.73
N GLU A 78 -5.68 8.79 1.52
CA GLU A 78 -5.60 8.47 2.96
C GLU A 78 -4.93 7.10 3.20
N LEU A 79 -5.39 6.06 2.50
CA LEU A 79 -4.81 4.71 2.61
C LEU A 79 -3.33 4.67 2.23
N ASN A 80 -2.93 5.40 1.19
CA ASN A 80 -1.52 5.47 0.77
C ASN A 80 -0.67 6.21 1.81
N ALA A 81 -1.16 7.33 2.35
CA ALA A 81 -0.46 8.08 3.39
C ALA A 81 -0.28 7.24 4.66
N ASP A 82 -1.32 6.49 5.07
CA ASP A 82 -1.26 5.57 6.20
C ASP A 82 -0.26 4.43 5.95
N ALA A 83 -0.23 3.88 4.73
CA ALA A 83 0.72 2.84 4.36
C ALA A 83 2.17 3.34 4.39
N GLU A 84 2.44 4.55 3.88
CA GLU A 84 3.76 5.19 3.92
C GLU A 84 4.21 5.46 5.37
N LEU A 85 3.31 6.00 6.20
CA LEU A 85 3.59 6.23 7.62
C LEU A 85 3.94 4.92 8.32
N TYR A 86 3.12 3.88 8.11
CA TYR A 86 3.35 2.56 8.68
C TYR A 86 4.70 1.99 8.24
N ALA A 87 5.04 2.07 6.95
CA ALA A 87 6.31 1.60 6.43
C ALA A 87 7.50 2.36 7.06
N ALA A 88 7.41 3.69 7.16
CA ALA A 88 8.43 4.52 7.79
C ALA A 88 8.62 4.18 9.27
N GLU A 89 7.53 3.97 10.01
CA GLU A 89 7.59 3.55 11.41
C GLU A 89 8.26 2.19 11.58
N GLN A 90 7.91 1.20 10.75
CA GLN A 90 8.54 -0.12 10.81
C GLN A 90 10.03 -0.04 10.47
N GLY A 91 10.41 0.76 9.48
CA GLY A 91 11.81 1.02 9.15
C GLY A 91 12.57 1.65 10.32
N ALA A 92 11.98 2.64 10.98
CA ALA A 92 12.58 3.27 12.17
C ALA A 92 12.68 2.31 13.35
N LYS A 93 11.66 1.47 13.59
CA LYS A 93 11.68 0.42 14.62
C LYS A 93 12.77 -0.61 14.34
N ALA A 94 12.88 -1.11 13.10
CA ALA A 94 13.91 -2.05 12.70
C ALA A 94 15.32 -1.47 12.92
N ARG A 95 15.55 -0.20 12.51
CA ARG A 95 16.84 0.47 12.73
C ARG A 95 17.16 0.65 14.22
N ARG A 96 16.16 0.97 15.05
CA ARG A 96 16.34 1.07 16.51
C ARG A 96 16.72 -0.27 17.13
N VAL A 97 16.08 -1.36 16.70
CA VAL A 97 16.38 -2.72 17.19
C VAL A 97 17.80 -3.14 16.80
N LEU A 98 18.19 -2.91 15.54
CA LEU A 98 19.54 -3.19 15.06
C LEU A 98 20.60 -2.38 15.82
N ALA A 99 20.40 -1.07 15.96
CA ALA A 99 21.31 -0.22 16.71
C ALA A 99 21.43 -0.65 18.19
N GLY A 100 20.32 -1.08 18.81
CA GLY A 100 20.33 -1.64 20.15
C GLY A 100 21.12 -2.95 20.26
N ALA A 101 20.97 -3.84 19.28
CA ALA A 101 21.73 -5.08 19.21
C ALA A 101 23.23 -4.83 18.99
N GLU A 102 23.60 -3.90 18.12
CA GLU A 102 24.99 -3.50 17.88
C GLU A 102 25.62 -2.84 19.11
N ALA A 103 24.89 -1.94 19.78
CA ALA A 103 25.34 -1.31 21.01
C ALA A 103 25.56 -2.35 22.12
N TYR A 104 24.63 -3.32 22.25
CA TYR A 104 24.78 -4.43 23.19
C TYR A 104 26.02 -5.28 22.88
N ALA A 105 26.18 -5.73 21.63
CA ALA A 105 27.35 -6.51 21.20
C ALA A 105 28.66 -5.76 21.44
N THR A 106 28.71 -4.47 21.12
CA THR A 106 29.88 -3.60 21.34
C THR A 106 30.18 -3.46 22.83
N SER A 107 29.15 -3.32 23.68
CA SER A 107 29.33 -3.24 25.13
C SER A 107 29.89 -4.53 25.72
N VAL A 108 29.42 -5.70 25.25
CA VAL A 108 29.94 -7.02 25.66
C VAL A 108 31.41 -7.16 25.28
N ILE A 109 31.78 -6.75 24.06
CA ILE A 109 33.18 -6.74 23.62
C ILE A 109 34.02 -5.78 24.47
N ALA A 110 33.52 -4.57 24.74
CA ALA A 110 34.22 -3.57 25.55
C ALA A 110 34.47 -4.07 26.99
N VAL A 111 33.49 -4.74 27.60
CA VAL A 111 33.65 -5.38 28.92
C VAL A 111 34.69 -6.50 28.85
N ALA A 112 34.61 -7.38 27.85
CA ALA A 112 35.56 -8.48 27.68
C ALA A 112 37.01 -8.00 27.47
N ILE A 113 37.22 -6.90 26.75
CA ILE A 113 38.53 -6.26 26.56
C ILE A 113 39.03 -5.64 27.87
N LYS A 114 38.14 -4.99 28.64
CA LYS A 114 38.49 -4.42 29.94
C LYS A 114 38.96 -5.48 30.93
N GLU A 115 38.34 -6.66 30.91
CA GLU A 115 38.68 -7.77 31.82
C GLU A 115 39.89 -8.60 31.37
N ASN A 116 40.08 -8.86 30.07
CA ASN A 116 41.16 -9.72 29.54
C ASN A 116 42.34 -8.98 28.90
N GLY A 117 42.36 -7.64 28.94
CA GLY A 117 43.48 -6.82 28.49
C GLY A 117 43.60 -6.62 26.99
N VAL A 118 44.58 -5.78 26.61
CA VAL A 118 44.78 -5.23 25.24
C VAL A 118 45.06 -6.32 24.19
N GLU A 119 45.57 -7.48 24.61
CA GLU A 119 45.91 -8.61 23.72
C GLU A 119 44.66 -9.26 23.10
N ALA A 120 43.54 -9.35 23.83
CA ALA A 120 42.28 -9.87 23.30
C ALA A 120 41.68 -8.94 22.22
N ALA A 121 41.84 -7.63 22.36
CA ALA A 121 41.42 -6.65 21.37
C ALA A 121 42.23 -6.76 20.07
N GLN A 122 43.56 -6.92 20.18
CA GLN A 122 44.44 -7.11 19.02
C GLN A 122 44.09 -8.39 18.24
N TYR A 123 43.77 -9.49 18.95
CA TYR A 123 43.32 -10.73 18.32
C TYR A 123 42.00 -10.56 17.57
N GLN A 124 41.03 -9.82 18.12
CA GLN A 124 39.76 -9.55 17.42
C GLN A 124 39.94 -8.68 16.17
N VAL A 125 40.82 -7.67 16.22
CA VAL A 125 41.15 -6.85 15.04
C VAL A 125 41.79 -7.71 13.95
N ALA A 126 42.72 -8.61 14.31
CA ALA A 126 43.32 -9.55 13.36
C ALA A 126 42.27 -10.49 12.74
N LEU A 127 41.34 -11.02 13.55
CA LEU A 127 40.24 -11.86 13.07
C LEU A 127 39.33 -11.13 12.07
N LYS A 128 38.96 -9.88 12.38
CA LYS A 128 38.16 -9.03 11.47
C LYS A 128 38.90 -8.72 10.17
N GLN A 129 40.21 -8.51 10.21
CA GLN A 129 41.03 -8.34 9.01
C GLN A 129 41.05 -9.61 8.16
N VAL A 130 41.19 -10.79 8.76
CA VAL A 130 41.15 -12.07 8.03
C VAL A 130 39.76 -12.34 7.44
N GLU A 131 38.68 -12.04 8.17
CA GLU A 131 37.30 -12.11 7.64
C GLU A 131 37.12 -11.16 6.45
N ALA A 132 37.59 -9.92 6.54
CA ALA A 132 37.53 -8.95 5.45
C ALA A 132 38.33 -9.42 4.23
N LEU A 133 39.53 -9.95 4.42
CA LEU A 133 40.35 -10.56 3.35
C LEU A 133 39.64 -11.76 2.71
N THR A 134 38.96 -12.59 3.51
CA THR A 134 38.22 -13.76 3.03
C THR A 134 36.95 -13.35 2.26
N ALA A 135 36.26 -12.30 2.69
CA ALA A 135 35.09 -11.73 2.01
C ALA A 135 35.48 -11.09 0.68
N VAL A 136 36.59 -10.35 0.63
CA VAL A 136 37.16 -9.79 -0.60
C VAL A 136 37.62 -10.91 -1.55
N GLY A 137 38.21 -11.99 -1.03
CA GLY A 137 38.61 -13.16 -1.81
C GLY A 137 37.46 -14.02 -2.34
N ARG A 138 36.24 -13.90 -1.77
CA ARG A 138 35.03 -14.63 -2.20
C ARG A 138 34.09 -13.82 -3.10
N GLY A 139 34.22 -12.49 -3.16
CA GLY A 139 33.45 -11.65 -4.08
C GLY A 139 33.80 -11.91 -5.55
N GLU A 140 32.86 -11.69 -6.47
CA GLU A 140 32.99 -11.93 -7.93
C GLU A 140 33.96 -10.95 -8.64
N GLY A 141 35.17 -10.80 -8.12
CA GLY A 141 36.25 -9.99 -8.68
C GLY A 141 37.58 -10.71 -8.58
N LYS A 142 37.75 -11.80 -9.35
CA LYS A 142 38.96 -12.66 -9.44
C LYS A 142 40.26 -11.94 -9.87
N GLN A 143 40.38 -10.63 -9.75
CA GLN A 143 41.52 -9.84 -10.24
C GLN A 143 42.02 -8.73 -9.29
N MET A 144 41.63 -8.70 -8.00
CA MET A 144 42.30 -7.81 -7.05
C MET A 144 43.58 -8.46 -6.51
N ILE A 145 44.73 -8.10 -7.10
CA ILE A 145 46.05 -8.48 -6.57
C ILE A 145 46.33 -7.59 -5.35
N ILE A 146 46.17 -8.15 -4.15
CA ILE A 146 46.59 -7.50 -2.91
C ILE A 146 48.11 -7.69 -2.82
N VAL A 147 48.85 -6.62 -3.12
CA VAL A 147 50.31 -6.59 -2.94
C VAL A 147 50.59 -6.18 -1.49
N PRO A 148 51.17 -7.06 -0.65
CA PRO A 148 51.59 -6.69 0.69
C PRO A 148 52.58 -5.51 0.60
N ALA A 149 52.53 -4.56 1.55
CA ALA A 149 53.47 -3.43 1.55
C ALA A 149 54.94 -3.88 1.51
N SER A 150 55.25 -5.04 2.12
CA SER A 150 56.57 -5.68 2.09
C SER A 150 56.98 -6.25 0.73
N ALA A 151 56.04 -6.53 -0.18
CA ALA A 151 56.36 -6.98 -1.52
C ALA A 151 56.93 -5.84 -2.36
N LEU A 152 56.48 -4.60 -2.18
CA LEU A 152 57.07 -3.43 -2.86
C LEU A 152 58.55 -3.25 -2.50
N ASP A 153 58.90 -3.44 -1.23
CA ASP A 153 60.28 -3.36 -0.77
C ASP A 153 61.15 -4.46 -1.39
N ALA A 154 60.67 -5.71 -1.37
CA ALA A 154 61.36 -6.85 -1.97
C ALA A 154 61.55 -6.72 -3.50
N PHE A 155 60.56 -6.16 -4.20
CA PHE A 155 60.67 -5.86 -5.64
C PHE A 155 61.71 -4.76 -5.91
N SER A 156 61.82 -3.75 -5.05
CA SER A 156 62.80 -2.67 -5.19
C SER A 156 64.24 -3.17 -4.99
N ASP A 157 64.45 -4.07 -4.03
CA ASP A 157 65.75 -4.64 -3.72
C ASP A 157 66.23 -5.60 -4.83
N ALA A 158 65.31 -6.37 -5.41
CA ALA A 158 65.59 -7.20 -6.58
C ALA A 158 66.01 -6.36 -7.81
N PHE A 159 65.37 -5.21 -8.03
CA PHE A 159 65.70 -4.31 -9.14
C PHE A 159 67.05 -3.62 -8.95
N LYS A 160 67.41 -3.26 -7.71
CA LYS A 160 68.75 -2.75 -7.38
C LYS A 160 69.84 -3.79 -7.62
N MET A 161 69.60 -5.06 -7.27
CA MET A 161 70.54 -6.15 -7.58
C MET A 161 70.70 -6.37 -9.10
N LEU A 162 69.63 -6.21 -9.89
CA LEU A 162 69.68 -6.39 -11.35
C LEU A 162 70.41 -5.23 -12.06
N LYS A 163 70.26 -3.99 -11.56
CA LYS A 163 70.90 -2.80 -12.12
C LYS A 163 72.37 -2.64 -11.71
N GLY A 164 72.87 -3.48 -10.80
CA GLY A 164 74.23 -3.46 -10.26
C GLY A 164 75.27 -4.31 -11.01
N ARG A 165 74.95 -4.85 -12.19
CA ARG A 165 75.93 -5.54 -13.06
C ARG A 165 75.92 -4.96 -14.48
N VAL A 166 76.44 -3.74 -14.62
CA VAL A 166 77.14 -3.25 -15.81
C VAL A 166 78.42 -2.58 -15.33
#